data_AF-A0A7X7ZBT6-F1
#
_entry.id   AF-A0A7X7ZBT6-F1
#
_cell.length_a   1.000
_cell.length_b   1.000
_cell.length_c   1.000
_cell.angle_alpha   90.00
_cell.angle_beta   90.00
_cell.angle_gamma   90.00
#
_symmetry.space_group_name_H-M   'P 1'
#
loop_
_entity.id
_entity.type
_entity.pdbx_description
1 polymer ?
#
loop_
_entity_poly.entity_id
_entity_poly.type
_entity_poly.pdbx_seq_one_letter_code
_entity_poly.pdbx_strand_id
1 'polypeptide(L)'
;MKIRRTVIIIFVAILISGFCYSQQEQPMGELLKEGLSLFKAGEYSGAIEKFDLVIKTENSKEIIPAKLLKGKVLKKSGKREEAKTILSDILKISENNEYRDEASIDLAELYLSEKQYYEAALELLRVVEETKSQEYLVDAQGYLENIIIDHLEPDNVDSLTAKAINERTYPFLLLAFGKKLDSMGETKRAKDKYFKVIERYPESAEHKYAVKYYAGEVPDSLKIKEQVCVVGVILPLKDGEDIGSVTAREILEGIKYATDEYN
;
A
#
# COMPACT_ATOMS: atom_id res chain seq x y z
N MET A 1 31.49 -48.73 6.96
CA MET A 1 31.83 -47.48 6.25
C MET A 1 30.83 -47.34 5.10
N LYS A 2 29.65 -46.75 5.31
CA LYS A 2 29.32 -45.31 5.38
C LYS A 2 29.19 -44.65 3.98
N ILE A 3 27.95 -44.25 3.70
CA ILE A 3 27.50 -43.03 3.02
C ILE A 3 27.48 -43.07 1.48
N ARG A 4 26.26 -43.22 0.92
CA ARG A 4 25.59 -42.25 0.00
C ARG A 4 24.38 -42.90 -0.70
N ARG A 5 23.31 -43.14 0.06
CA ARG A 5 21.94 -43.33 -0.47
C ARG A 5 21.00 -42.19 -0.07
N THR A 6 21.53 -41.13 0.56
CA THR A 6 20.74 -40.07 1.19
C THR A 6 20.45 -38.86 0.30
N VAL A 7 20.95 -38.80 -0.94
CA VAL A 7 20.80 -37.60 -1.78
C VAL A 7 19.49 -37.58 -2.57
N ILE A 8 18.81 -38.72 -2.72
CA ILE A 8 17.58 -38.82 -3.54
C ILE A 8 16.30 -38.49 -2.74
N ILE A 9 16.37 -38.35 -1.41
CA ILE A 9 15.20 -37.94 -0.61
C ILE A 9 15.12 -36.39 -0.44
N ILE A 10 16.18 -35.65 -0.80
CA ILE A 10 16.22 -34.19 -0.57
C ILE A 10 15.59 -33.39 -1.73
N PHE A 11 15.32 -34.00 -2.88
CA PHE A 11 14.79 -33.28 -4.05
C PHE A 11 13.28 -33.37 -4.28
N VAL A 12 12.54 -34.10 -3.43
CA VAL A 12 11.06 -34.15 -3.49
C VAL A 12 10.40 -33.26 -2.42
N ALA A 13 11.19 -32.58 -1.59
CA ALA A 13 10.66 -31.71 -0.52
C ALA A 13 10.63 -30.21 -0.87
N ILE A 14 10.95 -29.80 -2.11
CA ILE A 14 11.03 -28.37 -2.52
C ILE A 14 9.89 -27.96 -3.47
N LEU A 15 8.80 -28.74 -3.53
CA LEU A 15 7.61 -28.39 -4.33
C LEU A 15 6.33 -28.14 -3.50
N ILE A 16 6.46 -27.87 -2.20
CA ILE A 16 5.33 -27.44 -1.35
C ILE A 16 5.66 -26.18 -0.52
N SER A 17 6.83 -25.57 -0.67
CA SER A 17 7.14 -24.27 -0.04
C SER A 17 6.64 -23.09 -0.89
N GLY A 18 5.38 -23.16 -1.30
CA GLY A 18 4.63 -22.11 -2.00
C GLY A 18 3.40 -21.66 -1.21
N PHE A 19 3.37 -21.85 0.12
CA PHE A 19 2.30 -21.38 0.97
C PHE A 19 2.85 -20.66 2.21
N CYS A 20 2.40 -19.42 2.36
CA CYS A 20 2.35 -18.64 3.59
C CYS A 20 3.70 -18.31 4.24
N TYR A 21 4.30 -17.19 3.82
CA TYR A 21 5.12 -16.40 4.74
C TYR A 21 4.20 -15.77 5.79
N SER A 22 4.03 -16.54 6.87
CA SER A 22 3.80 -16.13 8.25
C SER A 22 2.96 -14.86 8.50
N GLN A 23 1.64 -15.01 8.49
CA GLN A 23 0.93 -14.57 9.69
C GLN A 23 1.23 -15.62 10.76
N GLN A 24 1.92 -15.23 11.84
CA GLN A 24 1.76 -15.99 13.07
C GLN A 24 0.27 -15.89 13.43
N GLU A 25 -0.53 -16.88 13.02
CA GLU A 25 -1.82 -17.12 13.65
C GLU A 25 -1.51 -17.47 15.11
N GLN A 26 -1.37 -16.44 15.96
CA GLN A 26 -1.53 -16.66 17.38
C GLN A 26 -2.91 -17.26 17.56
N PRO A 27 -3.05 -18.32 18.37
CA PRO A 27 -4.33 -18.97 18.55
C PRO A 27 -5.30 -17.95 19.13
N MET A 28 -6.20 -17.45 18.29
CA MET A 28 -7.21 -16.49 18.71
C MET A 28 -8.06 -17.10 19.82
N GLY A 29 -8.30 -16.32 20.87
CA GLY A 29 -9.15 -16.66 21.99
C GLY A 29 -10.54 -17.04 21.54
N GLU A 30 -11.19 -17.90 22.33
CA GLU A 30 -12.51 -18.45 22.01
C GLU A 30 -13.55 -17.35 21.77
N LEU A 31 -13.58 -16.32 22.63
CA LEU A 31 -14.47 -15.16 22.47
C LEU A 31 -14.25 -14.40 21.16
N LEU A 32 -12.99 -14.23 20.74
CA LEU A 32 -12.65 -13.53 19.50
C LEU A 32 -13.10 -14.34 18.27
N LYS A 33 -12.93 -15.67 18.32
CA LYS A 33 -13.43 -16.59 17.28
C LYS A 33 -14.95 -16.61 17.20
N GLU A 34 -15.64 -16.66 18.35
CA GLU A 34 -17.10 -16.59 18.41
C GLU A 34 -17.62 -15.28 17.83
N GLY A 35 -17.02 -14.15 18.22
CA GLY A 35 -17.38 -12.83 17.68
C GLY A 35 -17.22 -12.75 16.16
N LEU A 36 -16.13 -13.31 15.63
CA LEU A 36 -15.90 -13.39 14.19
C LEU A 36 -16.91 -14.29 13.47
N SER A 37 -17.29 -15.41 14.09
CA SER A 37 -18.31 -16.32 13.56
C SER A 37 -19.68 -15.63 13.47
N LEU A 38 -20.08 -14.94 14.54
CA LEU A 38 -21.32 -14.16 14.58
C LEU A 38 -21.30 -13.03 13.55
N PHE A 39 -20.17 -12.34 13.39
CA PHE A 39 -20.03 -11.31 12.37
C PHE A 39 -20.22 -11.86 10.95
N LYS A 40 -19.61 -13.01 10.64
CA LYS A 40 -19.78 -13.69 9.36
C LYS A 40 -21.22 -14.16 9.12
N ALA A 41 -21.95 -14.49 10.19
CA ALA A 41 -23.37 -14.83 10.14
C ALA A 41 -24.30 -13.61 10.02
N GLY A 42 -23.78 -12.38 10.08
CA GLY A 42 -24.58 -11.14 10.08
C GLY A 42 -25.18 -10.77 11.44
N GLU A 43 -24.87 -11.53 12.48
CA GLU A 43 -25.34 -11.31 13.85
C GLU A 43 -24.49 -10.23 14.55
N TYR A 44 -24.67 -8.97 14.12
CA TYR A 44 -23.80 -7.86 14.53
C TYR A 44 -23.86 -7.55 16.03
N SER A 45 -25.03 -7.63 16.66
CA SER A 45 -25.17 -7.40 18.11
C SER A 45 -24.38 -8.44 18.91
N GLY A 46 -24.57 -9.72 18.60
CA GLY A 46 -23.84 -10.81 19.25
C GLY A 46 -22.33 -10.72 19.02
N ALA A 47 -21.89 -10.36 17.81
CA ALA A 47 -20.48 -10.15 17.52
C ALA A 47 -19.87 -9.03 18.39
N ILE A 48 -20.56 -7.88 18.49
CA ILE A 48 -20.13 -6.75 19.33
C ILE A 48 -20.03 -7.17 20.80
N GLU A 49 -21.02 -7.90 21.32
CA GLU A 49 -20.99 -8.39 22.71
C GLU A 49 -19.76 -9.26 22.99
N LYS A 50 -19.43 -10.18 22.07
CA LYS A 50 -18.24 -11.04 22.22
C LYS A 50 -16.94 -10.23 22.20
N PHE A 51 -16.82 -9.25 21.30
CA PHE A 51 -15.64 -8.38 21.29
C PHE A 51 -15.55 -7.50 22.54
N ASP A 52 -16.68 -7.02 23.07
CA ASP A 52 -16.70 -6.26 24.32
C ASP A 52 -16.23 -7.08 25.53
N LEU A 53 -16.53 -8.38 25.56
CA LEU A 53 -16.00 -9.27 26.60
C LEU A 53 -14.46 -9.41 26.50
N VAL A 54 -13.92 -9.51 25.29
CA VAL A 54 -12.45 -9.52 25.09
C VAL A 54 -11.82 -8.21 25.55
N ILE A 55 -12.42 -7.07 25.18
CA ILE A 55 -11.90 -5.73 25.53
C ILE A 55 -11.93 -5.49 27.05
N LYS A 56 -12.93 -6.04 27.77
CA LYS A 56 -13.03 -5.95 29.24
C LYS A 56 -12.03 -6.84 29.98
N THR A 57 -11.44 -7.81 29.32
CA THR A 57 -10.47 -8.72 29.94
C THR A 57 -9.11 -8.02 30.01
N GLU A 58 -8.75 -7.51 31.19
CA GLU A 58 -7.46 -6.83 31.40
C GLU A 58 -6.27 -7.71 30.98
N ASN A 59 -5.27 -7.10 30.34
CA ASN A 59 -4.00 -7.71 29.93
C ASN A 59 -4.05 -8.76 28.81
N SER A 60 -5.09 -8.78 27.97
CA SER A 60 -5.09 -9.61 26.77
C SER A 60 -4.38 -8.91 25.59
N LYS A 61 -3.48 -9.64 24.90
CA LYS A 61 -2.91 -9.22 23.60
C LYS A 61 -3.99 -9.05 22.53
N GLU A 62 -5.20 -9.55 22.78
CA GLU A 62 -6.32 -9.55 21.87
C GLU A 62 -7.17 -8.27 21.95
N ILE A 63 -6.88 -7.36 22.87
CA ILE A 63 -7.67 -6.12 23.03
C ILE A 63 -7.66 -5.31 21.74
N ILE A 64 -6.49 -5.13 21.09
CA ILE A 64 -6.40 -4.34 19.86
C ILE A 64 -7.08 -5.03 18.67
N PRO A 65 -6.82 -6.33 18.39
CA PRO A 65 -7.59 -7.08 17.39
C PRO A 65 -9.11 -7.02 17.64
N ALA A 66 -9.55 -7.17 18.90
CA ALA A 66 -10.98 -7.12 19.25
C ALA A 66 -11.58 -5.73 19.01
N LYS A 67 -10.87 -4.66 19.35
CA LYS A 67 -11.30 -3.28 19.05
C LYS A 67 -11.42 -3.06 17.54
N LEU A 68 -10.44 -3.51 16.76
CA LEU A 68 -10.48 -3.37 15.30
C LEU A 68 -11.68 -4.12 14.71
N LEU A 69 -11.84 -5.40 15.07
CA LEU A 69 -12.96 -6.21 14.62
C LEU A 69 -14.31 -5.60 15.03
N LYS A 70 -14.44 -5.13 16.28
CA LYS A 70 -15.63 -4.40 16.73
C LYS A 70 -15.87 -3.16 15.87
N GLY A 71 -14.85 -2.37 15.57
CA GLY A 71 -14.94 -1.20 14.68
C GLY A 71 -15.52 -1.56 13.30
N LYS A 72 -15.04 -2.67 12.70
CA LYS A 72 -15.54 -3.18 11.42
C LYS A 72 -17.01 -3.62 11.50
N VAL A 73 -17.41 -4.30 12.57
CA VAL A 73 -18.81 -4.69 12.78
C VAL A 73 -19.71 -3.46 12.96
N LEU A 74 -19.26 -2.47 13.73
CA LEU A 74 -19.99 -1.22 13.94
C LEU A 74 -20.16 -0.45 12.61
N LYS A 75 -19.08 -0.35 11.82
CA LYS A 75 -19.12 0.21 10.46
C LYS A 75 -20.13 -0.52 9.57
N LYS A 76 -20.09 -1.85 9.53
CA LYS A 76 -20.98 -2.67 8.69
C LYS A 76 -22.44 -2.60 9.13
N SER A 77 -22.69 -2.47 10.43
CA SER A 77 -24.04 -2.34 11.02
C SER A 77 -24.59 -0.90 10.99
N GLY A 78 -23.83 0.07 10.45
CA GLY A 78 -24.26 1.46 10.30
C GLY A 78 -24.07 2.33 11.55
N LYS A 79 -23.48 1.79 12.61
CA LYS A 79 -23.15 2.50 13.86
C LYS A 79 -21.85 3.32 13.71
N ARG A 80 -21.89 4.31 12.82
CA ARG A 80 -20.70 5.05 12.35
C ARG A 80 -19.95 5.77 13.46
N GLU A 81 -20.64 6.51 14.34
CA GLU A 81 -19.98 7.25 15.44
C GLU A 81 -19.27 6.35 16.44
N GLU A 82 -19.88 5.21 16.78
CA GLU A 82 -19.25 4.20 17.64
C GLU A 82 -18.01 3.59 16.95
N ALA A 83 -18.11 3.33 15.64
CA ALA A 83 -16.98 2.84 14.84
C ALA A 83 -15.83 3.85 14.80
N LYS A 84 -16.12 5.13 14.54
CA LYS A 84 -15.10 6.20 14.56
C LYS A 84 -14.41 6.30 15.92
N THR A 85 -15.19 6.21 17.01
CA THR A 85 -14.66 6.26 18.38
C THR A 85 -13.68 5.11 18.63
N ILE A 86 -14.09 3.87 18.37
CA ILE A 86 -13.25 2.70 18.68
C ILE A 86 -12.00 2.63 17.80
N LEU A 87 -12.09 3.02 16.53
CA LEU A 87 -10.96 3.07 15.61
C LEU A 87 -9.98 4.18 16.03
N SER A 88 -10.48 5.38 16.35
CA SER A 88 -9.66 6.48 16.86
C SER A 88 -8.92 6.11 18.15
N ASP A 89 -9.54 5.30 19.01
CA ASP A 89 -8.90 4.82 20.23
C ASP A 89 -7.73 3.87 19.97
N ILE A 90 -7.74 3.11 18.87
CA ILE A 90 -6.57 2.31 18.45
C ILE A 90 -5.41 3.23 18.07
N LEU A 91 -5.71 4.35 17.38
CA LEU A 91 -4.72 5.29 16.86
C LEU A 91 -4.07 6.15 17.96
N LYS A 92 -4.75 6.32 19.11
CA LYS A 92 -4.21 7.02 20.30
C LYS A 92 -3.20 6.20 21.09
N ILE A 93 -3.10 4.90 20.83
CA ILE A 93 -2.17 4.02 21.55
C ILE A 93 -0.77 4.33 21.03
N SER A 94 0.11 4.77 21.94
CA SER A 94 1.45 5.26 21.60
C SER A 94 2.38 4.16 21.07
N GLU A 95 2.09 2.90 21.39
CA GLU A 95 2.80 1.77 20.83
C GLU A 95 2.34 1.53 19.38
N ASN A 96 3.29 1.58 18.45
CA ASN A 96 3.04 1.22 17.07
C ASN A 96 2.57 -0.25 17.03
N ASN A 97 1.31 -0.45 16.68
CA ASN A 97 0.70 -1.77 16.58
C ASN A 97 0.37 -2.08 15.13
N GLU A 98 0.41 -3.37 14.77
CA GLU A 98 0.20 -3.84 13.40
C GLU A 98 -1.19 -3.50 12.82
N TYR A 99 -2.15 -3.14 13.67
CA TYR A 99 -3.53 -2.79 13.30
C TYR A 99 -3.73 -1.29 13.05
N ARG A 100 -2.69 -0.47 13.25
CA ARG A 100 -2.80 1.00 13.17
C ARG A 100 -3.09 1.48 11.76
N ASP A 101 -2.43 0.90 10.76
CA ASP A 101 -2.65 1.24 9.34
C ASP A 101 -4.08 0.87 8.93
N GLU A 102 -4.50 -0.35 9.25
CA GLU A 102 -5.84 -0.85 8.96
C GLU A 102 -6.94 -0.03 9.64
N ALA A 103 -6.74 0.34 10.92
CA ALA A 103 -7.68 1.19 11.64
C ALA A 103 -7.79 2.60 11.04
N SER A 104 -6.69 3.16 10.53
CA SER A 104 -6.67 4.48 9.90
C SER A 104 -7.36 4.45 8.53
N ILE A 105 -7.16 3.39 7.74
CA ILE A 105 -7.89 3.17 6.47
C ILE A 105 -9.39 2.99 6.74
N ASP A 106 -9.77 2.14 7.71
CA ASP A 106 -11.18 1.94 8.08
C ASP A 106 -11.84 3.25 8.53
N LEU A 107 -11.10 4.10 9.24
CA LEU A 107 -11.55 5.42 9.67
C LEU A 107 -11.68 6.39 8.49
N ALA A 108 -10.73 6.38 7.55
CA ALA A 108 -10.81 7.16 6.32
C ALA A 108 -12.03 6.77 5.48
N GLU A 109 -12.34 5.48 5.36
CA GLU A 109 -13.55 5.00 4.66
C GLU A 109 -14.85 5.48 5.32
N LEU A 110 -14.89 5.54 6.66
CA LEU A 110 -16.04 6.12 7.37
C LEU A 110 -16.21 7.59 7.02
N TYR A 111 -15.14 8.38 7.08
CA TYR A 111 -15.13 9.79 6.70
C TYR A 111 -15.55 10.01 5.25
N LEU A 112 -15.05 9.19 4.32
CA LEU A 112 -15.46 9.19 2.91
C LEU A 112 -16.97 8.95 2.75
N SER A 113 -17.51 7.98 3.49
CA SER A 113 -18.95 7.67 3.43
C SER A 113 -19.84 8.82 3.93
N GLU A 114 -19.26 9.71 4.74
CA GLU A 114 -19.89 10.93 5.29
C GLU A 114 -19.50 12.20 4.50
N LYS A 115 -18.75 12.05 3.39
CA LYS A 115 -18.24 13.15 2.55
C LYS A 115 -17.28 14.10 3.30
N GLN A 116 -16.69 13.64 4.39
CA GLN A 116 -15.65 14.35 5.15
C GLN A 116 -14.28 14.07 4.51
N TYR A 117 -14.09 14.61 3.29
CA TYR A 117 -12.95 14.26 2.44
C TYR A 117 -11.60 14.69 3.03
N TYR A 118 -11.55 15.83 3.73
CA TYR A 118 -10.31 16.32 4.31
C TYR A 118 -9.86 15.48 5.51
N GLU A 119 -10.79 15.08 6.37
CA GLU A 119 -10.54 14.17 7.48
C GLU A 119 -10.10 12.78 6.98
N ALA A 120 -10.74 12.26 5.92
CA ALA A 120 -10.30 11.03 5.27
C ALA A 120 -8.86 11.14 4.73
N ALA A 121 -8.54 12.27 4.08
CA ALA A 121 -7.20 12.52 3.55
C ALA A 121 -6.13 12.59 4.67
N LEU A 122 -6.46 13.15 5.84
CA LEU A 122 -5.53 13.20 6.97
C LEU A 122 -5.21 11.82 7.54
N GLU A 123 -6.20 10.94 7.61
CA GLU A 123 -5.99 9.56 8.05
C GLU A 123 -5.13 8.79 7.05
N LEU A 124 -5.41 8.90 5.75
CA LEU A 124 -4.59 8.25 4.72
C LEU A 124 -3.17 8.82 4.64
N LEU A 125 -3.01 10.13 4.81
CA LEU A 125 -1.68 10.75 4.87
C LEU A 125 -0.84 10.13 5.99
N ARG A 126 -1.42 9.91 7.17
CA ARG A 126 -0.73 9.24 8.27
C ARG A 126 -0.21 7.86 7.85
N VAL A 127 -1.02 7.07 7.15
CA VAL A 127 -0.61 5.75 6.66
C VAL A 127 0.55 5.88 5.69
N VAL A 128 0.45 6.78 4.71
CA VAL A 128 1.53 7.05 3.73
C VAL A 128 2.83 7.45 4.42
N GLU A 129 2.75 8.20 5.52
CA GLU A 129 3.94 8.67 6.23
C GLU A 129 4.57 7.63 7.16
N GLU A 130 3.77 6.76 7.77
CA GLU A 130 4.23 5.97 8.93
C GLU A 130 4.24 4.46 8.69
N THR A 131 3.54 3.97 7.66
CA THR A 131 3.47 2.53 7.39
C THR A 131 4.82 1.95 6.98
N LYS A 132 5.04 0.69 7.37
CA LYS A 132 6.17 -0.13 6.90
C LYS A 132 5.73 -1.17 5.87
N SER A 133 4.43 -1.29 5.64
CA SER A 133 3.86 -2.24 4.68
C SER A 133 3.78 -1.59 3.31
N GLN A 134 4.41 -2.19 2.32
CA GLN A 134 4.32 -1.71 0.94
C GLN A 134 2.89 -1.77 0.40
N GLU A 135 2.11 -2.76 0.83
CA GLU A 135 0.71 -2.92 0.44
C GLU A 135 -0.14 -1.75 0.95
N TYR A 136 -0.11 -1.48 2.25
CA TYR A 136 -0.83 -0.34 2.83
C TYR A 136 -0.37 1.00 2.29
N LEU A 137 0.93 1.14 1.97
CA LEU A 137 1.45 2.35 1.35
C LEU A 137 0.81 2.62 -0.01
N VAL A 138 0.81 1.61 -0.90
CA VAL A 138 0.26 1.76 -2.26
C VAL A 138 -1.24 2.03 -2.21
N ASP A 139 -1.98 1.29 -1.38
CA ASP A 139 -3.42 1.48 -1.22
C ASP A 139 -3.73 2.88 -0.68
N ALA A 140 -3.04 3.31 0.38
CA ALA A 140 -3.25 4.63 0.97
C ALA A 140 -2.89 5.76 0.01
N GLN A 141 -1.81 5.63 -0.77
CA GLN A 141 -1.45 6.59 -1.82
C GLN A 141 -2.54 6.69 -2.89
N GLY A 142 -3.06 5.54 -3.36
CA GLY A 142 -4.14 5.52 -4.36
C GLY A 142 -5.42 6.18 -3.85
N TYR A 143 -5.86 5.84 -2.64
CA TYR A 143 -7.04 6.47 -2.04
C TYR A 143 -6.82 7.97 -1.81
N LEU A 144 -5.66 8.36 -1.28
CA LEU A 144 -5.34 9.76 -0.98
C LEU A 144 -5.27 10.60 -2.26
N GLU A 145 -4.64 10.09 -3.31
CA GLU A 145 -4.55 10.76 -4.61
C GLU A 145 -5.95 11.00 -5.20
N ASN A 146 -6.82 9.99 -5.19
CA ASN A 146 -8.19 10.12 -5.68
C ASN A 146 -8.97 11.18 -4.89
N ILE A 147 -8.86 11.18 -3.56
CA ILE A 147 -9.49 12.20 -2.71
C ILE A 147 -8.99 13.60 -3.05
N ILE A 148 -7.66 13.76 -3.20
CA ILE A 148 -7.05 15.05 -3.54
C ILE A 148 -7.61 15.56 -4.86
N ILE A 149 -7.60 14.73 -5.91
CA ILE A 149 -7.98 15.13 -7.27
C ILE A 149 -9.49 15.39 -7.37
N ASP A 150 -10.31 14.47 -6.86
CA ASP A 150 -11.74 14.48 -7.12
C ASP A 150 -12.53 15.33 -6.13
N HIS A 151 -12.00 15.55 -4.92
CA HIS A 151 -12.81 16.07 -3.80
C HIS A 151 -12.21 17.23 -3.01
N LEU A 152 -10.88 17.35 -2.91
CA LEU A 152 -10.29 18.45 -2.14
C LEU A 152 -10.15 19.73 -2.96
N GLU A 153 -10.51 20.85 -2.35
CA GLU A 153 -10.18 22.18 -2.87
C GLU A 153 -8.67 22.46 -2.72
N PRO A 154 -8.05 23.26 -3.61
CA PRO A 154 -6.62 23.56 -3.56
C PRO A 154 -6.10 24.00 -2.18
N ASP A 155 -6.85 24.83 -1.45
CA ASP A 155 -6.46 25.32 -0.12
C ASP A 155 -6.40 24.19 0.92
N ASN A 156 -7.27 23.19 0.79
CA ASN A 156 -7.25 22.00 1.63
C ASN A 156 -6.04 21.12 1.27
N VAL A 157 -5.65 21.05 -0.01
CA VAL A 157 -4.43 20.32 -0.43
C VAL A 157 -3.16 21.01 0.07
N ASP A 158 -3.09 22.35 0.03
CA ASP A 158 -1.98 23.10 0.65
C ASP A 158 -1.93 22.84 2.17
N SER A 159 -3.07 22.86 2.85
CA SER A 159 -3.17 22.57 4.30
C SER A 159 -2.76 21.13 4.65
N LEU A 160 -3.15 20.17 3.81
CA LEU A 160 -2.76 18.77 3.93
C LEU A 160 -1.24 18.60 3.73
N THR A 161 -0.69 19.25 2.70
CA THR A 161 0.75 19.22 2.41
C THR A 161 1.58 19.84 3.53
N ALA A 162 1.08 20.90 4.17
CA ALA A 162 1.73 21.54 5.32
C ALA A 162 1.74 20.66 6.59
N LYS A 163 0.91 19.62 6.65
CA LYS A 163 0.87 18.65 7.75
C LYS A 163 1.78 17.45 7.55
N ALA A 164 2.29 17.24 6.33
CA ALA A 164 3.24 16.18 6.07
C ALA A 164 4.52 16.41 6.88
N ILE A 165 4.95 15.37 7.59
CA ILE A 165 6.15 15.37 8.44
C ILE A 165 7.36 14.77 7.73
N ASN A 166 7.15 13.91 6.73
CA ASN A 166 8.22 13.17 6.08
C ASN A 166 8.59 13.76 4.71
N GLU A 167 9.89 14.04 4.53
CA GLU A 167 10.36 14.65 3.29
C GLU A 167 10.08 13.81 2.04
N ARG A 168 10.07 12.49 2.20
CA ARG A 168 9.80 11.51 1.14
C ARG A 168 8.35 11.54 0.65
N THR A 169 7.43 12.12 1.42
CA THR A 169 6.00 12.21 1.09
C THR A 169 5.68 13.43 0.22
N TYR A 170 6.49 14.50 0.30
CA TYR A 170 6.28 15.71 -0.51
C TYR A 170 6.21 15.50 -2.01
N PRO A 171 7.09 14.72 -2.68
CA PRO A 171 7.00 14.53 -4.13
C PRO A 171 5.66 13.92 -4.54
N PHE A 172 5.15 12.95 -3.79
CA PHE A 172 3.81 12.37 -3.96
C PHE A 172 2.70 13.43 -3.85
N LEU A 173 2.68 14.21 -2.76
CA LEU A 173 1.65 15.23 -2.55
C LEU A 173 1.70 16.36 -3.59
N LEU A 174 2.90 16.80 -3.98
CA LEU A 174 3.08 17.81 -5.01
C LEU A 174 2.61 17.31 -6.38
N LEU A 175 2.88 16.05 -6.73
CA LEU A 175 2.37 15.45 -7.96
C LEU A 175 0.84 15.38 -7.97
N ALA A 176 0.23 14.85 -6.91
CA ALA A 176 -1.22 14.76 -6.76
C ALA A 176 -1.88 16.15 -6.81
N PHE A 177 -1.27 17.14 -6.19
CA PHE A 177 -1.75 18.53 -6.24
C PHE A 177 -1.62 19.14 -7.64
N GLY A 178 -0.52 18.89 -8.34
CA GLY A 178 -0.40 19.28 -9.74
C GLY A 178 -1.55 18.73 -10.59
N LYS A 179 -1.88 17.44 -10.41
CA LYS A 179 -3.00 16.78 -11.11
C LYS A 179 -4.36 17.40 -10.75
N LYS A 180 -4.58 17.75 -9.48
CA LYS A 180 -5.78 18.50 -9.06
C LYS A 180 -5.89 19.84 -9.78
N LEU A 181 -4.81 20.59 -9.84
CA LEU A 181 -4.81 21.90 -10.49
C LEU A 181 -5.03 21.77 -12.00
N ASP A 182 -4.47 20.76 -12.64
CA ASP A 182 -4.74 20.45 -14.05
C ASP A 182 -6.20 20.05 -14.28
N SER A 183 -6.81 19.26 -13.39
CA SER A 183 -8.24 18.89 -13.51
C SER A 183 -9.16 20.11 -13.40
N MET A 184 -8.71 21.18 -12.75
CA MET A 184 -9.38 22.48 -12.67
C MET A 184 -9.01 23.45 -13.83
N GLY A 185 -8.11 23.07 -14.73
CA GLY A 185 -7.60 23.92 -15.81
C GLY A 185 -6.58 24.98 -15.36
N GLU A 186 -6.08 24.91 -14.13
CA GLU A 186 -5.10 25.84 -13.56
C GLU A 186 -3.66 25.50 -13.96
N THR A 187 -3.42 25.39 -15.27
CA THR A 187 -2.18 24.86 -15.87
C THR A 187 -0.91 25.54 -15.34
N LYS A 188 -0.94 26.85 -15.08
CA LYS A 188 0.23 27.58 -14.57
C LYS A 188 0.63 27.13 -13.16
N ARG A 189 -0.35 26.96 -12.26
CA ARG A 189 -0.09 26.49 -10.89
C ARG A 189 0.28 25.01 -10.90
N ALA A 190 -0.37 24.20 -11.74
CA ALA A 190 -0.02 22.79 -11.90
C ALA A 190 1.45 22.63 -12.32
N LYS A 191 1.90 23.37 -13.34
CA LYS A 191 3.30 23.39 -13.78
C LYS A 191 4.28 23.78 -12.68
N ASP A 192 3.93 24.73 -11.80
CA ASP A 192 4.75 25.08 -10.63
C ASP A 192 4.90 23.89 -9.67
N LYS A 193 3.82 23.16 -9.38
CA LYS A 193 3.87 21.98 -8.52
C LYS A 193 4.71 20.86 -9.13
N TYR A 194 4.53 20.55 -10.43
CA TYR A 194 5.37 19.57 -11.11
C TYR A 194 6.83 19.99 -11.17
N PHE A 195 7.11 21.25 -11.46
CA PHE A 195 8.49 21.77 -11.49
C PHE A 195 9.20 21.58 -10.15
N LYS A 196 8.51 21.80 -9.02
CA LYS A 196 9.07 21.55 -7.68
C LYS A 196 9.44 20.08 -7.48
N VAL A 197 8.67 19.14 -8.01
CA VAL A 197 9.02 17.71 -7.99
C VAL A 197 10.29 17.46 -8.81
N ILE A 198 10.34 18.00 -10.03
CA ILE A 198 11.46 17.82 -10.96
C ILE A 198 12.77 18.39 -10.38
N GLU A 199 12.72 19.61 -9.83
CA GLU A 199 13.89 20.34 -9.35
C GLU A 199 14.41 19.81 -8.02
N ARG A 200 13.51 19.53 -7.05
CA ARG A 200 13.91 19.24 -5.66
C ARG A 200 13.96 17.77 -5.33
N TYR A 201 13.25 16.93 -6.09
CA TYR A 201 13.13 15.50 -5.84
C TYR A 201 13.47 14.68 -7.09
N PRO A 202 14.66 14.87 -7.69
CA PRO A 202 15.03 14.21 -8.93
C PRO A 202 15.05 12.68 -8.81
N GLU A 203 15.38 12.12 -7.65
CA GLU A 203 15.45 10.66 -7.43
C GLU A 203 14.11 10.04 -6.97
N SER A 204 13.03 10.83 -6.89
CA SER A 204 11.71 10.34 -6.47
C SER A 204 11.02 9.52 -7.56
N ALA A 205 10.18 8.57 -7.17
CA ALA A 205 9.37 7.79 -8.11
C ALA A 205 8.43 8.70 -8.93
N GLU A 206 8.01 9.81 -8.34
CA GLU A 206 7.11 10.80 -8.92
C GLU A 206 7.78 11.67 -9.97
N HIS A 207 9.12 11.76 -10.00
CA HIS A 207 9.84 12.61 -10.94
C HIS A 207 9.47 12.32 -12.39
N LYS A 208 9.48 11.05 -12.80
CA LYS A 208 9.13 10.65 -14.17
C LYS A 208 7.72 11.10 -14.55
N TYR A 209 6.77 11.01 -13.62
CA TYR A 209 5.41 11.48 -13.83
C TYR A 209 5.34 13.01 -13.88
N ALA A 210 6.03 13.71 -12.99
CA ALA A 210 6.08 15.16 -13.00
C ALA A 210 6.66 15.70 -14.32
N VAL A 211 7.73 15.09 -14.85
CA VAL A 211 8.28 15.41 -16.18
C VAL A 211 7.25 15.20 -17.29
N LYS A 212 6.52 14.09 -17.26
CA LYS A 212 5.46 13.80 -18.25
C LYS A 212 4.38 14.87 -18.28
N TYR A 213 3.95 15.37 -17.12
CA TYR A 213 2.90 16.39 -17.02
C TYR A 213 3.44 17.82 -17.17
N TYR A 214 4.72 18.05 -16.90
CA TYR A 214 5.38 19.33 -17.13
C TYR A 214 5.56 19.56 -18.64
N ALA A 215 4.52 20.12 -19.28
CA ALA A 215 4.49 20.46 -20.71
C ALA A 215 5.43 21.65 -21.06
N GLY A 216 6.69 21.59 -20.66
CA GLY A 216 7.74 22.58 -20.89
C GLY A 216 9.10 21.90 -21.01
N GLU A 217 10.11 22.60 -21.52
CA GLU A 217 11.46 22.05 -21.61
C GLU A 217 12.06 21.85 -20.22
N VAL A 218 12.37 20.61 -19.88
CA VAL A 218 13.13 20.27 -18.67
C VAL A 218 14.61 20.47 -18.98
N PRO A 219 15.35 21.29 -18.20
CA PRO A 219 16.79 21.46 -18.36
C PRO A 219 17.52 20.11 -18.37
N ASP A 220 18.54 19.96 -19.22
CA ASP A 220 19.30 18.70 -19.34
C ASP A 220 19.94 18.26 -18.03
N SER A 221 20.27 19.21 -17.15
CA SER A 221 20.81 18.94 -15.81
C SER A 221 19.79 18.31 -14.85
N LEU A 222 18.50 18.44 -15.13
CA LEU A 222 17.39 17.94 -14.30
C LEU A 222 16.74 16.67 -14.88
N LYS A 223 17.14 16.25 -16.09
CA LYS A 223 16.71 14.97 -16.64
C LYS A 223 17.46 13.87 -15.88
N ILE A 224 16.74 12.96 -15.22
CA ILE A 224 17.36 11.70 -14.78
C ILE A 224 17.90 11.02 -16.03
N LYS A 225 19.21 10.73 -16.06
CA LYS A 225 19.76 9.82 -17.07
C LYS A 225 19.04 8.50 -16.87
N GLU A 226 18.22 8.08 -17.82
CA GLU A 226 17.59 6.76 -17.79
C GLU A 226 18.66 5.75 -17.38
N GLN A 227 18.51 5.17 -16.18
CA GLN A 227 19.28 4.01 -15.82
C GLN A 227 18.77 2.92 -16.74
N VAL A 228 19.48 2.72 -17.84
CA VAL A 228 19.25 1.59 -18.73
C VAL A 228 19.37 0.36 -17.85
N CYS A 229 18.24 -0.25 -17.52
CA CYS A 229 18.21 -1.50 -16.79
C CYS A 229 18.79 -2.56 -17.72
N VAL A 230 20.06 -2.88 -17.53
CA VAL A 230 20.71 -3.94 -18.31
C VAL A 230 20.28 -5.27 -17.70
N VAL A 231 19.31 -5.91 -18.33
CA VAL A 231 18.90 -7.27 -17.97
C VAL A 231 19.88 -8.26 -18.61
N GLY A 232 20.74 -8.85 -17.77
CA GLY A 232 21.64 -9.92 -18.19
C GLY A 232 20.88 -11.24 -18.30
N VAL A 233 20.65 -11.73 -19.52
CA VAL A 233 19.98 -13.01 -19.77
C VAL A 233 21.04 -14.10 -20.01
N ILE A 234 21.09 -15.10 -19.14
CA ILE A 234 21.97 -16.27 -19.28
C ILE A 234 21.14 -17.43 -19.81
N LEU A 235 21.42 -17.83 -21.05
CA LEU A 235 20.76 -18.94 -21.73
C LEU A 235 21.81 -19.91 -22.30
N PRO A 236 21.60 -21.23 -22.18
CA PRO A 236 22.47 -22.23 -22.80
C PRO A 236 22.23 -22.27 -24.31
N LEU A 237 22.84 -21.33 -25.03
CA LEU A 237 22.69 -21.21 -26.48
C LEU A 237 23.58 -22.19 -27.27
N LYS A 238 24.53 -22.84 -26.59
CA LYS A 238 25.40 -23.89 -27.14
C LYS A 238 25.77 -24.87 -26.03
N ASP A 239 25.49 -26.15 -26.24
CA ASP A 239 26.16 -27.24 -25.55
C ASP A 239 27.25 -27.82 -26.46
N GLY A 240 28.31 -28.37 -25.87
CA GLY A 240 29.44 -28.93 -26.60
C GLY A 240 28.98 -30.00 -27.60
N GLU A 241 29.35 -29.78 -28.87
CA GLU A 241 29.03 -30.61 -30.03
C GLU A 241 27.53 -30.91 -30.23
N ASP A 242 26.85 -29.87 -30.71
CA ASP A 242 25.67 -29.88 -31.58
C ASP A 242 24.29 -29.73 -30.93
N ILE A 243 23.52 -28.83 -31.56
CA ILE A 243 22.17 -28.35 -31.22
C ILE A 243 22.09 -27.56 -29.90
N GLY A 244 22.40 -26.25 -29.98
CA GLY A 244 21.94 -25.28 -28.97
C GLY A 244 20.43 -25.41 -28.77
N SER A 245 19.98 -25.41 -27.51
CA SER A 245 18.58 -25.64 -27.14
C SER A 245 17.65 -24.73 -27.95
N VAL A 246 16.83 -25.31 -28.83
CA VAL A 246 15.80 -24.59 -29.62
C VAL A 246 14.94 -23.75 -28.70
N THR A 247 14.61 -24.31 -27.53
CA THR A 247 13.87 -23.63 -26.45
C THR A 247 14.60 -22.39 -25.93
N ALA A 248 15.92 -22.42 -25.77
CA ALA A 248 16.68 -21.25 -25.33
C ALA A 248 16.65 -20.13 -26.39
N ARG A 249 16.58 -20.45 -27.68
CA ARG A 249 16.42 -19.47 -28.75
C ARG A 249 15.01 -18.88 -28.80
N GLU A 250 13.99 -19.71 -28.68
CA GLU A 250 12.58 -19.27 -28.63
C GLU A 250 12.34 -18.36 -27.42
N ILE A 251 12.90 -18.69 -26.25
CA ILE A 251 12.84 -17.82 -25.06
C ILE A 251 13.54 -16.48 -25.34
N LEU A 252 14.71 -16.50 -25.98
CA LEU A 252 15.43 -15.26 -26.32
C LEU A 252 14.64 -14.39 -27.31
N GLU A 253 13.99 -14.99 -28.31
CA GLU A 253 13.16 -14.27 -29.27
C GLU A 253 11.89 -13.71 -28.63
N GLY A 254 11.24 -14.46 -27.73
CA GLY A 254 10.10 -13.97 -26.95
C GLY A 254 10.48 -12.79 -26.05
N ILE A 255 11.64 -12.85 -25.39
CA ILE A 255 12.16 -11.74 -24.59
C ILE A 255 12.39 -10.51 -25.47
N LYS A 256 13.05 -10.67 -26.64
CA LYS A 256 13.28 -9.57 -27.59
C LYS A 256 12.00 -8.92 -28.08
N TYR A 257 11.03 -9.74 -28.47
CA TYR A 257 9.73 -9.28 -28.94
C TYR A 257 9.00 -8.47 -27.85
N ALA A 258 8.95 -8.99 -26.62
CA ALA A 258 8.34 -8.28 -25.50
C ALA A 258 9.09 -6.99 -25.14
N THR A 259 10.42 -6.95 -25.26
CA THR A 259 11.17 -5.71 -25.02
C THR A 259 10.96 -4.67 -26.11
N ASP A 260 10.76 -5.06 -27.37
CA ASP A 260 10.54 -4.14 -28.49
C ASP A 260 9.11 -3.59 -28.55
N GLU A 261 8.12 -4.35 -28.05
CA GLU A 261 6.71 -3.93 -28.06
C GLU A 261 6.34 -3.05 -26.84
N TYR A 262 7.05 -3.18 -25.73
CA TYR A 262 6.69 -2.58 -24.43
C TYR A 262 7.72 -1.62 -23.82
N ASN A 263 8.85 -1.35 -24.49
CA ASN A 263 9.78 -0.26 -24.14
C ASN A 263 9.86 0.78 -25.26
#